data_AF-A0A075V2Y0-F1
#
_entry.id   AF-A0A075V2Y0-F1
#
_cell.length_a   1.000
_cell.length_b   1.000
_cell.length_c   1.000
_cell.angle_alpha   90.00
_cell.angle_beta   90.00
_cell.angle_gamma   90.00
#
_symmetry.space_group_name_H-M   'P 1'
#
loop_
_entity.id
_entity.type
_entity.pdbx_description
1 polymer ?
#
loop_
_entity_poly.entity_id
_entity_poly.type
_entity_poly.pdbx_seq_one_letter_code
_entity_poly.pdbx_strand_id
1 'polypeptide(L)'
;MRLAAVMALLFSVSVATAPGAAALTRITGSGSSYVGPAMNDWQNGATSRGIPVNYSANNSPAGVNQFGDRTVDFAGTEAEVSSLIAAGGGGLSAQTRGYQYVPDVAGAIALMYNVNDQAGKRVDYLHLSREAIGRIFSRDITRWSDPAITATNGGKSLPDQPITLVGRTGQSGTTALFYDFIAHAAPDAYNRFVSRNVGNGMGNLPAGVRPIQLPGQGPDAEWYRLLADSDQIATAMDNATIPFSISYDEFAYAQRYQVPSAWVQNGAGQYTQPYAENIAAALKHAELRPDLSQKLDKVYSNTDPKSYPISAYSYVMMPCTNGRDTCRGGYGDLGKTDTITAFLEHVACDGQINMARIGYSPLPPNLSQEIMNSNARLTGQPAKQLNAGNCGNPTFHGSLGAGAASPPDPLVTAGIIAPDGKPKAATSGPKASAGPGAGPAVGDKTATATANPDEESAGGGSKNWREAAPASYDEGGFGGFGGWAALVLFVAIVTPLVVRGVVRKLRG
;
A
#
# COMPACT_ATOMS: atom_id res chain seq x y z
N MET A 1 -68.17 -29.72 -50.98
CA MET A 1 -67.45 -30.73 -50.17
C MET A 1 -66.46 -31.41 -51.11
N ARG A 2 -65.13 -31.44 -50.93
CA ARG A 2 -64.31 -31.47 -49.71
C ARG A 2 -62.93 -30.82 -49.96
N LEU A 3 -62.50 -30.09 -48.92
CA LEU A 3 -61.17 -29.75 -48.40
C LEU A 3 -59.93 -29.70 -49.33
N ALA A 4 -59.37 -28.49 -49.45
CA ALA A 4 -57.96 -28.26 -49.76
C ALA A 4 -57.12 -28.41 -48.48
N ALA A 5 -56.05 -29.21 -48.55
CA ALA A 5 -55.08 -29.40 -47.47
C ALA A 5 -53.96 -28.36 -47.59
N VAL A 6 -53.85 -27.47 -46.60
CA VAL A 6 -52.71 -26.56 -46.43
C VAL A 6 -51.73 -27.23 -45.47
N MET A 7 -50.55 -27.57 -45.98
CA MET A 7 -49.45 -28.14 -45.21
C MET A 7 -48.68 -26.98 -44.55
N ALA A 8 -48.89 -26.75 -43.25
CA ALA A 8 -48.16 -25.75 -42.48
C ALA A 8 -46.81 -26.33 -42.03
N LEU A 9 -45.70 -25.83 -42.58
CA LEU A 9 -44.36 -26.06 -42.04
C LEU A 9 -44.20 -25.27 -40.74
N LEU A 10 -44.13 -25.98 -39.61
CA LEU A 10 -43.70 -25.45 -38.32
C LEU A 10 -42.17 -25.29 -38.34
N PHE A 11 -41.69 -24.06 -38.50
CA PHE A 11 -40.30 -23.71 -38.19
C PHE A 11 -40.15 -23.56 -36.66
N SER A 12 -39.55 -24.56 -36.02
CA SER A 12 -39.14 -24.49 -34.62
C SER A 12 -37.97 -23.50 -34.50
N VAL A 13 -38.25 -22.26 -34.09
CA VAL A 13 -37.20 -21.30 -33.72
C VAL A 13 -36.63 -21.72 -32.36
N SER A 14 -35.50 -22.42 -32.37
CA SER A 14 -34.70 -22.65 -31.17
C SER A 14 -34.09 -21.31 -30.74
N VAL A 15 -34.72 -20.65 -29.77
CA VAL A 15 -34.12 -19.49 -29.09
C VAL A 15 -32.93 -20.02 -28.28
N ALA A 16 -31.72 -19.87 -28.82
CA ALA A 16 -30.51 -20.06 -28.04
C ALA A 16 -30.48 -18.94 -26.98
N THR A 17 -30.82 -19.27 -25.73
CA THR A 17 -30.55 -18.38 -24.60
C THR A 17 -29.04 -18.22 -24.52
N ALA A 18 -28.53 -17.04 -24.85
CA ALA A 18 -27.16 -16.68 -24.49
C ALA A 18 -26.99 -16.94 -22.99
N PRO A 19 -25.85 -17.52 -22.54
CA PRO A 19 -25.56 -17.61 -21.12
C PRO A 19 -25.73 -16.20 -20.53
N GLY A 20 -26.63 -16.03 -19.58
CA GLY A 20 -26.79 -14.76 -18.89
C GLY A 20 -25.44 -14.39 -18.29
N ALA A 21 -24.95 -13.17 -18.56
CA ALA A 21 -23.79 -12.65 -17.86
C ALA A 21 -24.01 -12.86 -16.36
N ALA A 22 -23.08 -13.55 -15.70
CA ALA A 22 -23.18 -13.79 -14.26
C ALA A 22 -23.37 -12.42 -13.58
N ALA A 23 -24.49 -12.26 -12.89
CA ALA A 23 -24.77 -11.01 -12.20
C ALA A 23 -23.76 -10.85 -11.06
N LEU A 24 -23.02 -9.75 -11.05
CA LEU A 24 -22.10 -9.42 -9.96
C LEU A 24 -22.87 -9.37 -8.64
N THR A 25 -22.43 -10.14 -7.64
CA THR A 25 -23.02 -10.09 -6.29
C THR A 25 -22.33 -8.99 -5.50
N ARG A 26 -23.12 -8.17 -4.79
CA ARG A 26 -22.56 -7.16 -3.87
C ARG A 26 -21.63 -7.79 -2.84
N ILE A 27 -20.46 -7.18 -2.68
CA ILE A 27 -19.51 -7.52 -1.61
C ILE A 27 -19.42 -6.38 -0.60
N THR A 28 -19.21 -6.74 0.65
CA THR A 28 -18.93 -5.78 1.73
C THR A 28 -17.53 -5.98 2.30
N GLY A 29 -16.84 -4.90 2.62
CA GLY A 29 -15.56 -4.92 3.31
C GLY A 29 -15.53 -3.98 4.50
N SER A 30 -14.61 -4.22 5.43
CA SER A 30 -14.37 -3.31 6.55
C SER A 30 -12.93 -3.41 7.04
N GLY A 31 -12.48 -2.44 7.83
CA GLY A 31 -11.20 -2.51 8.51
C GLY A 31 -10.49 -1.17 8.53
N SER A 32 -9.25 -1.17 8.09
CA SER A 32 -8.36 -0.03 8.21
C SER A 32 -8.96 1.30 7.75
N SER A 33 -8.82 2.33 8.62
CA SER A 33 -9.01 3.73 8.24
C SER A 33 -7.80 4.30 7.48
N TYR A 34 -6.62 3.69 7.61
CA TYR A 34 -5.41 4.11 6.89
C TYR A 34 -5.64 4.17 5.38
N VAL A 35 -6.34 3.16 4.81
CA VAL A 35 -6.69 3.11 3.38
C VAL A 35 -8.04 3.78 3.07
N GLY A 36 -8.69 4.41 4.05
CA GLY A 36 -10.05 4.94 3.94
C GLY A 36 -10.27 5.87 2.74
N PRO A 37 -9.44 6.92 2.55
CA PRO A 37 -9.53 7.81 1.40
C PRO A 37 -9.34 7.11 0.05
N ALA A 38 -8.39 6.18 -0.07
CA ALA A 38 -8.19 5.39 -1.28
C ALA A 38 -9.37 4.45 -1.57
N MET A 39 -9.85 3.74 -0.55
CA MET A 39 -10.99 2.83 -0.66
C MET A 39 -12.27 3.57 -1.03
N ASN A 40 -12.46 4.81 -0.56
CA ASN A 40 -13.56 5.66 -0.99
C ASN A 40 -13.46 6.05 -2.48
N ASP A 41 -12.26 6.38 -3.00
CA ASP A 41 -12.05 6.63 -4.42
C ASP A 41 -12.36 5.37 -5.25
N TRP A 42 -11.79 4.22 -4.85
CA TRP A 42 -11.95 2.95 -5.55
C TRP A 42 -13.39 2.44 -5.55
N GLN A 43 -14.09 2.47 -4.42
CA GLN A 43 -15.47 1.98 -4.36
C GLN A 43 -16.42 2.86 -5.20
N ASN A 44 -16.17 4.17 -5.28
CA ASN A 44 -16.94 5.07 -6.13
C ASN A 44 -16.65 4.80 -7.63
N GLY A 45 -15.38 4.60 -8.00
CA GLY A 45 -14.98 4.21 -9.35
C GLY A 45 -15.44 2.80 -9.76
N ALA A 46 -15.53 1.87 -8.83
CA ALA A 46 -16.09 0.54 -9.03
C ALA A 46 -17.61 0.61 -9.24
N THR A 47 -18.32 1.31 -8.35
CA THR A 47 -19.78 1.46 -8.40
C THR A 47 -20.25 2.14 -9.67
N SER A 48 -19.54 3.17 -10.14
CA SER A 48 -19.87 3.87 -11.40
C SER A 48 -19.73 2.97 -12.64
N ARG A 49 -18.97 1.89 -12.55
CA ARG A 49 -18.82 0.85 -13.59
C ARG A 49 -19.68 -0.40 -13.33
N GLY A 50 -20.60 -0.33 -12.37
CA GLY A 50 -21.52 -1.41 -12.04
C GLY A 50 -20.90 -2.54 -11.22
N ILE A 51 -19.72 -2.34 -10.61
CA ILE A 51 -19.10 -3.30 -9.69
C ILE A 51 -19.56 -2.99 -8.26
N PRO A 52 -20.43 -3.82 -7.64
CA PRO A 52 -21.10 -3.48 -6.39
C PRO A 52 -20.22 -3.74 -5.15
N VAL A 53 -19.44 -2.75 -4.74
CA VAL A 53 -18.54 -2.84 -3.57
C VAL A 53 -18.88 -1.77 -2.55
N ASN A 54 -19.00 -2.17 -1.28
CA ASN A 54 -19.14 -1.24 -0.16
C ASN A 54 -18.03 -1.51 0.86
N TYR A 55 -17.29 -0.48 1.27
CA TYR A 55 -16.32 -0.58 2.36
C TYR A 55 -16.68 0.34 3.53
N SER A 56 -16.51 -0.17 4.76
CA SER A 56 -16.66 0.60 6.00
C SER A 56 -15.32 0.74 6.71
N ALA A 57 -14.74 1.94 6.65
CA ALA A 57 -13.50 2.27 7.36
C ALA A 57 -13.72 2.40 8.87
N ASN A 58 -12.89 1.73 9.66
CA ASN A 58 -12.84 1.78 11.12
C ASN A 58 -11.40 1.56 11.65
N ASN A 59 -11.01 0.32 11.96
CA ASN A 59 -9.67 -0.08 12.35
C ASN A 59 -9.35 -1.49 11.82
N SER A 60 -8.08 -1.71 11.50
CA SER A 60 -7.59 -2.95 10.88
C SER A 60 -7.94 -4.22 11.69
N PRO A 61 -7.78 -4.26 13.03
CA PRO A 61 -8.18 -5.40 13.84
C PRO A 61 -9.67 -5.75 13.75
N ALA A 62 -10.56 -4.76 13.79
CA ALA A 62 -12.00 -5.00 13.65
C ALA A 62 -12.33 -5.61 12.29
N GLY A 63 -11.78 -5.07 11.20
CA GLY A 63 -11.96 -5.62 9.85
C GLY A 63 -11.45 -7.06 9.72
N VAL A 64 -10.27 -7.34 10.27
CA VAL A 64 -9.67 -8.69 10.26
C VAL A 64 -10.56 -9.70 11.00
N ASN A 65 -11.09 -9.35 12.17
CA ASN A 65 -11.98 -10.23 12.92
C ASN A 65 -13.34 -10.40 12.23
N GLN A 66 -13.94 -9.31 11.72
CA GLN A 66 -15.19 -9.36 10.95
C GLN A 66 -15.05 -10.24 9.70
N PHE A 67 -13.91 -10.16 9.02
CA PHE A 67 -13.57 -11.08 7.95
C PHE A 67 -13.49 -12.51 8.50
N GLY A 68 -12.75 -12.78 9.57
CA GLY A 68 -12.66 -14.13 10.14
C GLY A 68 -14.03 -14.73 10.46
N ASP A 69 -14.92 -13.91 10.99
CA ASP A 69 -16.28 -14.26 11.42
C ASP A 69 -17.29 -14.30 10.26
N ARG A 70 -16.84 -14.04 9.02
CA ARG A 70 -17.65 -14.01 7.79
C ARG A 70 -18.78 -12.98 7.82
N THR A 71 -18.64 -11.91 8.60
CA THR A 71 -19.60 -10.79 8.60
C THR A 71 -19.35 -9.81 7.44
N VAL A 72 -18.12 -9.82 6.90
CA VAL A 72 -17.73 -9.13 5.66
C VAL A 72 -17.00 -10.07 4.70
N ASP A 73 -17.00 -9.71 3.42
CA ASP A 73 -16.44 -10.49 2.33
C ASP A 73 -14.92 -10.31 2.19
N PHE A 74 -14.39 -9.14 2.54
CA PHE A 74 -12.96 -8.82 2.55
C PHE A 74 -12.64 -7.82 3.67
N ALA A 75 -11.37 -7.63 3.99
CA ALA A 75 -10.93 -6.63 4.96
C ALA A 75 -9.80 -5.76 4.44
N GLY A 76 -9.67 -4.53 4.95
CA GLY A 76 -8.48 -3.70 4.75
C GLY A 76 -7.58 -3.75 5.99
N THR A 77 -6.28 -3.99 5.83
CA THR A 77 -5.34 -4.06 6.97
C THR A 77 -3.89 -3.77 6.60
N GLU A 78 -3.16 -3.12 7.51
CA GLU A 78 -1.71 -2.97 7.51
C GLU A 78 -1.05 -3.79 8.62
N ALA A 79 -1.87 -4.37 9.51
CA ALA A 79 -1.42 -5.23 10.60
C ALA A 79 -1.55 -6.69 10.17
N GLU A 80 -0.45 -7.43 10.33
CA GLU A 80 -0.41 -8.85 10.07
C GLU A 80 -1.28 -9.59 11.08
N VAL A 81 -2.01 -10.62 10.66
CA VAL A 81 -2.87 -11.44 11.50
C VAL A 81 -2.04 -12.07 12.62
N SER A 82 -0.80 -12.50 12.32
CA SER A 82 0.14 -13.00 13.33
C SER A 82 0.49 -11.93 14.37
N SER A 83 0.74 -10.69 13.93
CA SER A 83 0.98 -9.55 14.83
C SER A 83 -0.24 -9.24 15.68
N LEU A 84 -1.45 -9.31 15.11
CA LEU A 84 -2.69 -9.09 15.85
C LEU A 84 -2.92 -10.17 16.89
N ILE A 85 -2.73 -11.44 16.55
CA ILE A 85 -2.85 -12.55 17.51
C ILE A 85 -1.86 -12.34 18.66
N ALA A 86 -0.60 -12.05 18.34
CA ALA A 86 0.45 -11.87 19.34
C ALA A 86 0.19 -10.67 20.27
N ALA A 87 -0.42 -9.60 19.76
CA ALA A 87 -0.75 -8.40 20.52
C ALA A 87 -2.13 -8.44 21.19
N GLY A 88 -2.86 -9.57 21.11
CA GLY A 88 -4.21 -9.70 21.68
C GLY A 88 -5.29 -8.93 20.91
N GLY A 89 -5.06 -8.63 19.64
CA GLY A 89 -5.99 -7.97 18.71
C GLY A 89 -6.99 -8.88 18.01
N GLY A 90 -7.02 -10.18 18.37
CA GLY A 90 -7.80 -11.19 17.66
C GLY A 90 -7.08 -11.71 16.42
N GLY A 91 -7.83 -12.11 15.39
CA GLY A 91 -7.28 -12.66 14.14
C GLY A 91 -7.27 -14.20 14.08
N LEU A 92 -7.59 -14.89 15.17
CA LEU A 92 -7.72 -16.37 15.17
C LEU A 92 -8.82 -16.85 14.22
N SER A 93 -9.97 -16.17 14.17
CA SER A 93 -11.03 -16.50 13.23
C SER A 93 -10.60 -16.24 11.78
N ALA A 94 -9.82 -15.19 11.52
CA ALA A 94 -9.24 -14.92 10.20
C ALA A 94 -8.25 -16.01 9.78
N GLN A 95 -7.36 -16.40 10.69
CA GLN A 95 -6.41 -17.49 10.48
C GLN A 95 -7.14 -18.81 10.19
N THR A 96 -8.23 -19.09 10.90
CA THR A 96 -9.05 -20.28 10.69
C THR A 96 -9.82 -20.24 9.37
N ARG A 97 -10.34 -19.06 8.97
CA ARG A 97 -11.01 -18.86 7.67
C ARG A 97 -10.05 -19.06 6.49
N GLY A 98 -8.77 -18.75 6.70
CA GLY A 98 -7.76 -18.74 5.66
C GLY A 98 -7.85 -17.49 4.80
N TYR A 99 -6.70 -16.88 4.50
CA TYR A 99 -6.63 -15.59 3.80
C TYR A 99 -5.37 -15.47 2.94
N GLN A 100 -5.40 -14.52 2.02
CA GLN A 100 -4.22 -13.98 1.37
C GLN A 100 -4.19 -12.45 1.50
N TYR A 101 -2.98 -11.90 1.63
CA TYR A 101 -2.75 -10.46 1.55
C TYR A 101 -2.57 -10.05 0.10
N VAL A 102 -3.32 -9.03 -0.32
CA VAL A 102 -3.26 -8.43 -1.64
C VAL A 102 -2.89 -6.96 -1.46
N PRO A 103 -1.66 -6.53 -1.82
CA PRO A 103 -1.25 -5.13 -1.66
C PRO A 103 -2.14 -4.24 -2.53
N ASP A 104 -2.62 -3.11 -2.00
CA ASP A 104 -3.60 -2.26 -2.69
C ASP A 104 -3.07 -0.86 -3.01
N VAL A 105 -2.29 -0.26 -2.11
CA VAL A 105 -1.64 1.05 -2.29
C VAL A 105 -0.42 1.19 -1.37
N ALA A 106 0.50 2.07 -1.76
CA ALA A 106 1.57 2.55 -0.90
C ALA A 106 1.15 3.86 -0.21
N GLY A 107 1.39 3.97 1.09
CA GLY A 107 1.14 5.19 1.85
C GLY A 107 2.30 5.53 2.78
N ALA A 108 2.08 6.54 3.61
CA ALA A 108 3.03 6.91 4.65
C ALA A 108 2.35 7.54 5.85
N ILE A 109 2.97 7.37 7.02
CA ILE A 109 2.51 8.00 8.25
C ILE A 109 3.10 9.40 8.32
N ALA A 110 2.25 10.41 8.21
CA ALA A 110 2.59 11.80 8.41
C ALA A 110 2.59 12.16 9.90
N LEU A 111 3.42 13.13 10.26
CA LEU A 111 3.47 13.71 11.60
C LEU A 111 2.81 15.09 11.59
N MET A 112 1.49 15.13 11.77
CA MET A 112 0.76 16.39 11.87
C MET A 112 1.13 17.09 13.18
N TYR A 113 1.24 18.41 13.18
CA TYR A 113 1.58 19.17 14.38
C TYR A 113 0.84 20.50 14.48
N ASN A 114 0.64 20.94 15.72
CA ASN A 114 0.09 22.25 16.05
C ASN A 114 1.00 22.89 17.11
N VAL A 115 1.96 23.68 16.65
CA VAL A 115 2.97 24.32 17.50
C VAL A 115 3.06 25.79 17.15
N ASN A 116 3.05 26.63 18.17
CA ASN A 116 3.37 28.05 18.04
C ASN A 116 4.80 28.31 18.49
N ASP A 117 5.47 29.28 17.89
CA ASP A 117 6.79 29.72 18.30
C ASP A 117 6.72 30.67 19.51
N GLN A 118 7.88 31.20 19.93
CA GLN A 118 7.97 32.08 21.11
C GLN A 118 7.17 33.38 20.96
N ALA A 119 6.85 33.80 19.74
CA ALA A 119 6.03 34.97 19.46
C ALA A 119 4.53 34.64 19.36
N GLY A 120 4.14 33.37 19.59
CA GLY A 120 2.76 32.91 19.43
C GLY A 120 2.33 32.70 17.98
N LYS A 121 3.27 32.75 17.01
CA LYS A 121 2.98 32.46 15.60
C LYS A 121 3.06 30.96 15.34
N ARG A 122 2.15 30.40 14.55
CA ARG A 122 2.23 29.00 14.10
C ARG A 122 3.58 28.72 13.42
N VAL A 123 4.18 27.60 13.78
CA VAL A 123 5.40 27.08 13.15
C VAL A 123 5.06 26.60 11.75
N ASP A 124 5.61 27.27 10.74
CA ASP A 124 5.32 26.95 9.34
C ASP A 124 5.98 25.62 8.91
N TYR A 125 7.17 25.32 9.44
CA TYR A 125 7.93 24.12 9.14
C TYR A 125 8.59 23.56 10.39
N LEU A 126 8.41 22.26 10.62
CA LEU A 126 9.01 21.51 11.70
C LEU A 126 9.85 20.37 11.10
N HIS A 127 11.12 20.32 11.44
CA HIS A 127 12.06 19.27 11.03
C HIS A 127 12.38 18.39 12.23
N LEU A 128 12.25 17.07 12.09
CA LEU A 128 12.53 16.12 13.16
C LEU A 128 13.44 14.99 12.67
N SER A 129 14.45 14.63 13.47
CA SER A 129 15.22 13.41 13.24
C SER A 129 14.39 12.18 13.60
N ARG A 130 14.72 11.01 13.01
CA ARG A 130 14.07 9.74 13.37
C ARG A 130 14.16 9.48 14.87
N GLU A 131 15.33 9.69 15.44
CA GLU A 131 15.56 9.53 16.88
C GLU A 131 14.70 10.48 17.72
N ALA A 132 14.59 11.76 17.35
CA ALA A 132 13.74 12.71 18.05
C ALA A 132 12.26 12.28 18.00
N ILE A 133 11.77 11.82 16.86
CA ILE A 133 10.41 11.26 16.74
C ILE A 133 10.25 10.06 17.67
N GLY A 134 11.19 9.12 17.62
CA GLY A 134 11.23 7.95 18.49
C GLY A 134 11.11 8.31 19.98
N ARG A 135 11.89 9.30 20.41
CA ARG A 135 11.92 9.78 21.79
C ARG A 135 10.70 10.62 22.18
N ILE A 136 10.12 11.42 21.28
CA ILE A 136 8.88 12.17 21.52
C ILE A 136 7.71 11.20 21.79
N PHE A 137 7.50 10.24 20.90
CA PHE A 137 6.37 9.31 21.00
C PHE A 137 6.59 8.22 22.05
N SER A 138 7.84 7.98 22.45
CA SER A 138 8.19 7.19 23.64
C SER A 138 8.24 8.02 24.92
N ARG A 139 7.78 9.29 24.90
CA ARG A 139 7.74 10.23 26.04
C ARG A 139 9.09 10.43 26.78
N ASP A 140 10.20 10.24 26.09
CA ASP A 140 11.54 10.53 26.58
C ASP A 140 11.92 12.01 26.29
N ILE A 141 11.41 12.56 25.18
CA ILE A 141 11.33 14.00 24.93
C ILE A 141 9.90 14.44 25.25
N THR A 142 9.75 15.35 26.22
CA THR A 142 8.43 15.73 26.74
C THR A 142 8.05 17.19 26.54
N ARG A 143 9.00 18.03 26.10
CA ARG A 143 8.80 19.47 25.89
C ARG A 143 9.36 19.92 24.54
N TRP A 144 8.72 20.90 23.92
CA TRP A 144 9.11 21.43 22.61
C TRP A 144 10.47 22.15 22.61
N SER A 145 10.92 22.64 23.77
CA SER A 145 12.22 23.27 24.00
C SER A 145 13.41 22.30 23.97
N ASP A 146 13.17 20.99 23.82
CA ASP A 146 14.24 20.00 23.87
C ASP A 146 15.36 20.32 22.85
N PRO A 147 16.65 20.25 23.25
CA PRO A 147 17.77 20.54 22.37
C PRO A 147 17.78 19.68 21.09
N ALA A 148 17.29 18.44 21.14
CA ALA A 148 17.22 17.57 19.97
C ALA A 148 16.25 18.11 18.90
N ILE A 149 15.17 18.79 19.31
CA ILE A 149 14.24 19.46 18.38
C ILE A 149 14.90 20.74 17.87
N THR A 150 15.51 21.53 18.75
CA THR A 150 16.18 22.79 18.34
C THR A 150 17.29 22.54 17.31
N ALA A 151 18.06 21.45 17.47
CA ALA A 151 19.17 21.10 16.58
C ALA A 151 18.75 20.87 15.13
N THR A 152 17.54 20.38 14.89
CA THR A 152 17.03 20.07 13.54
C THR A 152 16.26 21.24 12.91
N ASN A 153 15.97 22.29 13.66
CA ASN A 153 15.18 23.44 13.22
C ASN A 153 16.03 24.72 13.06
N GLY A 154 17.25 24.56 12.53
CA GLY A 154 18.17 25.69 12.27
C GLY A 154 18.64 26.42 13.53
N GLY A 155 18.61 25.74 14.69
CA GLY A 155 18.95 26.33 15.98
C GLY A 155 17.85 27.22 16.59
N LYS A 156 16.68 27.35 15.94
CA LYS A 156 15.55 28.10 16.50
C LYS A 156 14.88 27.26 17.60
N SER A 157 15.01 27.69 18.84
CA SER A 157 14.31 27.06 19.96
C SER A 157 12.81 27.29 19.85
N LEU A 158 12.03 26.24 20.06
CA LEU A 158 10.60 26.34 20.28
C LEU A 158 10.31 26.73 21.75
N PRO A 159 9.08 27.16 22.07
CA PRO A 159 8.69 27.47 23.45
C PRO A 159 8.87 26.28 24.38
N ASP A 160 9.16 26.57 25.64
CA ASP A 160 9.21 25.55 26.68
C ASP A 160 7.79 25.12 27.09
N GLN A 161 7.13 24.36 26.22
CA GLN A 161 5.76 23.89 26.38
C GLN A 161 5.71 22.36 26.36
N PRO A 162 4.87 21.73 27.20
CA PRO A 162 4.67 20.29 27.16
C PRO A 162 4.17 19.81 25.80
N ILE A 163 4.66 18.65 25.36
CA ILE A 163 4.19 18.00 24.14
C ILE A 163 2.95 17.18 24.47
N THR A 164 1.83 17.48 23.81
CA THR A 164 0.63 16.63 23.83
C THR A 164 0.64 15.68 22.64
N LEU A 165 0.48 14.39 22.86
CA LEU A 165 0.40 13.40 21.79
C LEU A 165 -1.06 13.17 21.41
N VAL A 166 -1.36 13.22 20.11
CA VAL A 166 -2.67 12.85 19.58
C VAL A 166 -2.51 11.51 18.86
N GLY A 167 -3.40 10.56 19.13
CA GLY A 167 -3.29 9.23 18.57
C GLY A 167 -4.61 8.47 18.56
N ARG A 168 -4.54 7.21 18.14
CA ARG A 168 -5.70 6.34 18.01
C ARG A 168 -6.14 5.78 19.37
N THR A 169 -7.43 5.85 19.64
CA THR A 169 -8.05 5.07 20.72
C THR A 169 -8.26 3.63 20.26
N GLY A 170 -8.16 2.69 21.20
CA GLY A 170 -8.28 1.27 20.89
C GLY A 170 -7.23 0.77 19.90
N GLN A 171 -7.49 -0.41 19.33
CA GLN A 171 -6.55 -1.12 18.47
C GLN A 171 -6.47 -0.53 17.06
N SER A 172 -5.27 -0.39 16.51
CA SER A 172 -5.03 0.31 15.25
C SER A 172 -3.83 -0.25 14.48
N GLY A 173 -4.02 -0.51 13.18
CA GLY A 173 -2.93 -0.88 12.26
C GLY A 173 -1.95 0.26 12.04
N THR A 174 -2.41 1.51 11.96
CA THR A 174 -1.55 2.69 11.89
C THR A 174 -0.65 2.80 13.13
N THR A 175 -1.18 2.48 14.32
CA THR A 175 -0.39 2.44 15.56
C THR A 175 0.64 1.32 15.50
N ALA A 176 0.27 0.15 15.00
CA ALA A 176 1.22 -0.96 14.80
C ALA A 176 2.38 -0.57 13.88
N LEU A 177 2.08 0.00 12.71
CA LEU A 177 3.09 0.48 11.75
C LEU A 177 3.99 1.56 12.37
N PHE A 178 3.39 2.52 13.08
CA PHE A 178 4.14 3.63 13.64
C PHE A 178 5.09 3.16 14.75
N TYR A 179 4.63 2.30 15.65
CA TYR A 179 5.49 1.82 16.75
C TYR A 179 6.55 0.82 16.31
N ASP A 180 6.40 0.18 15.15
CA ASP A 180 7.48 -0.57 14.50
C ASP A 180 8.63 0.37 14.08
N PHE A 181 8.28 1.52 13.49
CA PHE A 181 9.24 2.59 13.22
C PHE A 181 9.86 3.15 14.51
N ILE A 182 9.07 3.41 15.56
CA ILE A 182 9.58 3.94 16.85
C ILE A 182 10.59 2.97 17.49
N ALA A 183 10.32 1.66 17.46
CA ALA A 183 11.22 0.63 17.96
C ALA A 183 12.58 0.65 17.24
N HIS A 184 12.58 0.91 15.93
CA HIS A 184 13.81 1.07 15.15
C HIS A 184 14.50 2.42 15.39
N ALA A 185 13.73 3.49 15.53
CA ALA A 185 14.25 4.84 15.57
C ALA A 185 14.85 5.24 16.92
N ALA A 186 14.32 4.72 18.02
CA ALA A 186 14.81 4.98 19.38
C ALA A 186 14.60 3.75 20.29
N PRO A 187 15.34 2.64 20.07
CA PRO A 187 15.07 1.36 20.72
C PRO A 187 15.07 1.42 22.25
N ASP A 188 16.01 2.15 22.86
CA ASP A 188 16.09 2.26 24.32
C ASP A 188 14.90 3.04 24.91
N ALA A 189 14.50 4.15 24.27
CA ALA A 189 13.34 4.93 24.69
C ALA A 189 12.05 4.14 24.51
N TYR A 190 11.92 3.44 23.38
CA TYR A 190 10.80 2.54 23.09
C TYR A 190 10.69 1.43 24.14
N ASN A 191 11.79 0.75 24.47
CA ASN A 191 11.79 -0.33 25.46
C ASN A 191 11.36 0.17 26.85
N ARG A 192 11.83 1.36 27.26
CA ARG A 192 11.37 2.00 28.51
C ARG A 192 9.88 2.37 28.45
N PHE A 193 9.40 2.84 27.30
CA PHE A 193 7.99 3.17 27.08
C PHE A 193 7.09 1.93 27.20
N VAL A 194 7.45 0.84 26.53
CA VAL A 194 6.70 -0.41 26.61
C VAL A 194 6.73 -0.95 28.03
N SER A 195 7.90 -1.02 28.67
CA SER A 195 8.03 -1.58 30.02
C SER A 195 7.20 -0.86 31.08
N ARG A 196 7.01 0.45 30.97
CA ARG A 196 6.25 1.24 31.96
C ARG A 196 4.75 1.35 31.65
N ASN A 197 4.34 1.04 30.43
CA ASN A 197 2.95 1.16 29.99
C ASN A 197 2.27 -0.18 29.64
N VAL A 198 3.03 -1.29 29.58
CA VAL A 198 2.45 -2.63 29.48
C VAL A 198 1.48 -2.85 30.64
N GLY A 199 0.27 -3.34 30.34
CA GLY A 199 -0.82 -3.44 31.32
C GLY A 199 -1.60 -2.15 31.61
N ASN A 200 -1.17 -0.98 31.14
CA ASN A 200 -1.86 0.30 31.34
C ASN A 200 -2.74 0.69 30.13
N GLY A 201 -3.48 -0.29 29.59
CA GLY A 201 -4.33 -0.11 28.41
C GLY A 201 -3.68 -0.49 27.07
N MET A 202 -2.38 -0.75 27.03
CA MET A 202 -1.69 -1.27 25.83
C MET A 202 -1.91 -2.78 25.59
N GLY A 203 -2.52 -3.48 26.55
CA GLY A 203 -2.61 -4.94 26.58
C GLY A 203 -1.36 -5.61 27.17
N ASN A 204 -1.38 -6.94 27.19
CA ASN A 204 -0.20 -7.74 27.51
C ASN A 204 0.62 -7.89 26.21
N LEU A 205 1.81 -7.29 26.15
CA LEU A 205 2.68 -7.34 24.97
C LEU A 205 3.86 -8.27 25.27
N PRO A 206 3.89 -9.48 24.67
CA PRO A 206 5.07 -10.34 24.75
C PRO A 206 6.31 -9.64 24.21
N ALA A 207 7.49 -10.11 24.61
CA ALA A 207 8.76 -9.57 24.10
C ALA A 207 8.80 -9.67 22.56
N GLY A 208 9.18 -8.56 21.90
CA GLY A 208 9.22 -8.48 20.44
C GLY A 208 7.87 -8.24 19.75
N VAL A 209 6.78 -8.10 20.51
CA VAL A 209 5.47 -7.74 19.96
C VAL A 209 5.29 -6.23 20.03
N ARG A 210 5.02 -5.63 18.87
CA ARG A 210 4.76 -4.19 18.76
C ARG A 210 3.39 -3.81 19.34
N PRO A 211 3.25 -2.64 19.97
CA PRO A 211 1.97 -2.10 20.39
C PRO A 211 1.01 -1.91 19.21
N ILE A 212 -0.25 -2.29 19.41
CA ILE A 212 -1.35 -1.93 18.52
C ILE A 212 -2.31 -0.92 19.19
N GLN A 213 -2.04 -0.55 20.44
CA GLN A 213 -2.81 0.36 21.28
C GLN A 213 -1.88 1.29 22.05
N LEU A 214 -2.35 2.50 22.34
CA LEU A 214 -1.68 3.45 23.23
C LEU A 214 -2.15 3.27 24.68
N PRO A 215 -1.36 3.71 25.67
CA PRO A 215 -1.77 3.63 27.08
C PRO A 215 -3.01 4.50 27.31
N GLY A 216 -4.06 3.88 27.86
CA GLY A 216 -5.26 4.57 28.34
C GLY A 216 -5.22 4.87 29.84
N GLN A 217 -4.20 4.35 30.54
CA GLN A 217 -3.98 4.51 31.97
C GLN A 217 -2.48 4.66 32.26
N GLY A 218 -2.11 4.82 33.53
CA GLY A 218 -0.71 4.85 33.94
C GLY A 218 -0.03 6.20 33.69
N PRO A 219 1.31 6.24 33.79
CA PRO A 219 2.06 7.49 33.92
C PRO A 219 2.02 8.37 32.66
N ASP A 220 1.81 7.78 31.48
CA ASP A 220 1.82 8.54 30.23
C ASP A 220 0.41 8.93 29.73
N ALA A 221 -0.67 8.36 30.28
CA ALA A 221 -2.02 8.49 29.71
C ALA A 221 -2.53 9.93 29.62
N GLU A 222 -2.22 10.79 30.59
CA GLU A 222 -2.68 12.18 30.60
C GLU A 222 -2.13 13.02 29.44
N TRP A 223 -1.02 12.57 28.83
CA TRP A 223 -0.35 13.22 27.71
C TRP A 223 -0.93 12.82 26.35
N TYR A 224 -1.81 11.82 26.33
CA TYR A 224 -2.49 11.40 25.12
C TYR A 224 -3.87 12.05 24.99
N ARG A 225 -4.21 12.41 23.77
CA ARG A 225 -5.58 12.66 23.33
C ARG A 225 -5.92 11.59 22.29
N LEU A 226 -6.71 10.61 22.72
CA LEU A 226 -7.03 9.44 21.93
C LEU A 226 -8.37 9.62 21.21
N LEU A 227 -8.38 9.39 19.90
CA LEU A 227 -9.52 9.62 19.01
C LEU A 227 -9.84 8.34 18.21
N ALA A 228 -11.11 8.15 17.81
CA ALA A 228 -11.61 6.87 17.28
C ALA A 228 -10.93 6.44 15.97
N ASP A 229 -10.75 7.40 15.09
CA ASP A 229 -10.40 7.19 13.70
C ASP A 229 -9.51 8.31 13.17
N SER A 230 -9.04 8.14 11.93
CA SER A 230 -8.12 9.07 11.29
C SER A 230 -8.77 10.42 10.94
N ASP A 231 -10.05 10.44 10.58
CA ASP A 231 -10.79 11.68 10.32
C ASP A 231 -10.89 12.55 11.59
N GLN A 232 -11.14 11.93 12.76
CA GLN A 232 -11.18 12.64 14.04
C GLN A 232 -9.81 13.21 14.42
N ILE A 233 -8.73 12.44 14.24
CA ILE A 233 -7.36 12.94 14.45
C ILE A 233 -7.11 14.15 13.56
N ALA A 234 -7.32 14.03 12.26
CA ALA A 234 -7.07 15.11 11.31
C ALA A 234 -7.91 16.35 11.60
N THR A 235 -9.20 16.17 11.93
CA THR A 235 -10.10 17.26 12.33
C THR A 235 -9.64 17.98 13.60
N ALA A 236 -9.15 17.25 14.60
CA ALA A 236 -8.62 17.86 15.83
C ALA A 236 -7.33 18.65 15.58
N MET A 237 -6.47 18.13 14.69
CA MET A 237 -5.22 18.80 14.32
C MET A 237 -5.46 20.05 13.45
N ASP A 238 -6.38 19.99 12.49
CA ASP A 238 -6.77 21.11 11.63
C ASP A 238 -7.37 22.27 12.43
N ASN A 239 -8.36 21.96 13.28
CA ASN A 239 -8.98 22.96 14.15
C ASN A 239 -8.02 23.50 15.24
N ALA A 240 -6.82 22.95 15.36
CA ALA A 240 -5.81 23.36 16.32
C ALA A 240 -6.32 23.36 17.79
N THR A 241 -7.31 22.51 18.11
CA THR A 241 -7.99 22.50 19.43
C THR A 241 -7.11 21.95 20.55
N ILE A 242 -6.05 21.24 20.19
CA ILE A 242 -5.06 20.67 21.10
C ILE A 242 -3.75 21.43 20.85
N PRO A 243 -3.44 22.48 21.62
CA PRO A 243 -2.23 23.28 21.42
C PRO A 243 -0.97 22.47 21.75
N PHE A 244 0.14 22.81 21.11
CA PHE A 244 1.44 22.16 21.31
C PHE A 244 1.37 20.63 21.13
N SER A 245 0.59 20.21 20.14
CA SER A 245 0.35 18.80 19.85
C SER A 245 1.10 18.30 18.64
N ILE A 246 1.37 16.99 18.64
CA ILE A 246 1.85 16.24 17.49
C ILE A 246 1.10 14.91 17.43
N SER A 247 0.74 14.49 16.22
CA SER A 247 0.06 13.23 15.96
C SER A 247 0.80 12.40 14.93
N TYR A 248 0.36 11.15 14.77
CA TYR A 248 0.76 10.28 13.68
C TYR A 248 -0.51 9.77 13.00
N ASP A 249 -0.59 9.87 11.69
CA ASP A 249 -1.69 9.30 10.90
C ASP A 249 -1.31 9.15 9.43
N GLU A 250 -2.17 8.53 8.63
CA GLU A 250 -1.92 8.43 7.19
C GLU A 250 -1.94 9.82 6.50
N PHE A 251 -0.97 10.08 5.61
CA PHE A 251 -0.75 11.37 4.97
C PHE A 251 -1.93 11.94 4.16
N ALA A 252 -2.73 11.12 3.49
CA ALA A 252 -3.97 11.50 2.83
C ALA A 252 -4.88 12.32 3.73
N TYR A 253 -4.92 12.02 5.04
CA TYR A 253 -5.67 12.82 5.99
C TYR A 253 -5.04 14.19 6.24
N ALA A 254 -3.72 14.25 6.44
CA ALA A 254 -3.02 15.53 6.57
C ALA A 254 -3.20 16.40 5.31
N GLN A 255 -3.14 15.81 4.12
CA GLN A 255 -3.34 16.52 2.85
C GLN A 255 -4.79 17.00 2.67
N ARG A 256 -5.76 16.12 2.94
CA ARG A 256 -7.20 16.43 2.82
C ARG A 256 -7.61 17.58 3.73
N TYR A 257 -7.12 17.58 4.96
CA TYR A 257 -7.40 18.62 5.96
C TYR A 257 -6.39 19.77 5.95
N GLN A 258 -5.41 19.75 5.03
CA GLN A 258 -4.39 20.79 4.89
C GLN A 258 -3.59 21.06 6.17
N VAL A 259 -3.38 20.02 6.98
CA VAL A 259 -2.64 20.09 8.25
C VAL A 259 -1.14 20.02 7.98
N PRO A 260 -0.33 20.94 8.52
CA PRO A 260 1.13 20.88 8.40
C PRO A 260 1.69 19.55 8.92
N SER A 261 2.54 18.93 8.12
CA SER A 261 3.24 17.69 8.46
C SER A 261 4.73 17.95 8.63
N ALA A 262 5.34 17.36 9.66
CA ALA A 262 6.77 17.52 9.91
C ALA A 262 7.61 16.92 8.78
N TRP A 263 8.74 17.56 8.49
CA TRP A 263 9.80 17.04 7.64
C TRP A 263 10.61 16.02 8.44
N VAL A 264 10.78 14.83 7.89
CA VAL A 264 11.41 13.70 8.60
C VAL A 264 12.78 13.41 8.01
N GLN A 265 13.80 13.37 8.86
CA GLN A 265 15.14 13.00 8.44
C GLN A 265 15.19 11.54 7.99
N ASN A 266 15.76 11.24 6.83
CA ASN A 266 15.97 9.88 6.34
C ASN A 266 17.38 9.35 6.62
N GLY A 267 17.70 8.14 6.15
CA GLY A 267 19.00 7.53 6.35
C GLY A 267 20.15 8.26 5.65
N ALA A 268 19.85 9.10 4.65
CA ALA A 268 20.82 9.97 3.99
C ALA A 268 21.08 11.28 4.74
N GLY A 269 20.35 11.55 5.83
CA GLY A 269 20.38 12.82 6.55
C GLY A 269 19.50 13.90 5.93
N GLN A 270 18.79 13.62 4.83
CA GLN A 270 17.86 14.53 4.17
C GLN A 270 16.52 14.59 4.89
N TYR A 271 15.84 15.72 4.83
CA TYR A 271 14.51 15.87 5.38
C TYR A 271 13.47 15.81 4.26
N THR A 272 12.49 14.92 4.41
CA THR A 272 11.50 14.64 3.36
C THR A 272 10.08 14.66 3.93
N GLN A 273 9.10 14.87 3.05
CA GLN A 273 7.67 14.74 3.34
C GLN A 273 7.07 13.52 2.61
N PRO A 274 5.93 12.99 3.07
CA PRO A 274 5.30 11.75 2.58
C PRO A 274 4.63 11.87 1.20
N TYR A 275 5.23 12.56 0.23
CA TYR A 275 4.71 12.62 -1.14
C TYR A 275 5.04 11.34 -1.92
N ALA A 276 4.26 11.06 -2.97
CA ALA A 276 4.36 9.81 -3.72
C ALA A 276 5.78 9.48 -4.21
N GLU A 277 6.55 10.48 -4.67
CA GLU A 277 7.94 10.24 -5.10
C GLU A 277 8.85 9.77 -3.97
N ASN A 278 8.63 10.27 -2.76
CA ASN A 278 9.44 9.95 -1.58
C ASN A 278 9.00 8.60 -0.98
N ILE A 279 7.69 8.32 -0.99
CA ILE A 279 7.13 7.02 -0.62
C ILE A 279 7.66 5.93 -1.57
N ALA A 280 7.57 6.15 -2.88
CA ALA A 280 8.03 5.21 -3.89
C ALA A 280 9.55 4.98 -3.79
N ALA A 281 10.34 6.03 -3.52
CA ALA A 281 11.78 5.89 -3.26
C ALA A 281 12.07 5.03 -2.02
N ALA A 282 11.31 5.23 -0.94
CA ALA A 282 11.47 4.49 0.30
C ALA A 282 11.18 2.98 0.12
N LEU A 283 10.05 2.67 -0.50
CA LEU A 283 9.52 1.31 -0.59
C LEU A 283 10.25 0.39 -1.60
N LYS A 284 11.17 0.92 -2.41
CA LYS A 284 12.12 0.07 -3.18
C LYS A 284 12.87 -0.93 -2.28
N HIS A 285 13.11 -0.52 -1.03
CA HIS A 285 13.82 -1.31 -0.04
C HIS A 285 12.90 -2.12 0.88
N ALA A 286 11.57 -2.05 0.72
CA ALA A 286 10.63 -2.86 1.49
C ALA A 286 10.85 -4.35 1.20
N GLU A 287 11.05 -5.17 2.22
CA GLU A 287 11.09 -6.62 2.08
C GLU A 287 9.69 -7.18 2.31
N LEU A 288 9.42 -8.38 1.79
CA LEU A 288 8.20 -9.11 2.14
C LEU A 288 8.57 -10.38 2.89
N ARG A 289 7.71 -10.76 3.83
CA ARG A 289 7.73 -12.06 4.49
C ARG A 289 7.11 -13.12 3.57
N PRO A 290 7.25 -14.42 3.88
CA PRO A 290 6.68 -15.50 3.05
C PRO A 290 5.16 -15.38 2.80
N ASP A 291 4.42 -14.76 3.71
CA ASP A 291 2.98 -14.51 3.60
C ASP A 291 2.61 -13.22 2.83
N LEU A 292 3.60 -12.55 2.20
CA LEU A 292 3.52 -11.23 1.57
C LEU A 292 3.30 -10.03 2.50
N SER A 293 3.27 -10.24 3.81
CA SER A 293 3.28 -9.09 4.73
C SER A 293 4.61 -8.33 4.62
N GLN A 294 4.54 -7.02 4.80
CA GLN A 294 5.67 -6.13 4.69
C GLN A 294 6.66 -6.25 5.85
N LYS A 295 7.95 -6.20 5.53
CA LYS A 295 9.05 -6.03 6.47
C LYS A 295 9.80 -4.74 6.10
N LEU A 296 9.76 -3.78 7.00
CA LEU A 296 10.08 -2.38 6.71
C LEU A 296 11.42 -1.91 7.32
N ASP A 297 12.20 -2.77 7.97
CA ASP A 297 13.49 -2.42 8.60
C ASP A 297 14.43 -1.63 7.66
N LYS A 298 14.51 -2.05 6.40
CA LYS A 298 15.33 -1.41 5.35
C LYS A 298 14.70 -0.14 4.77
N VAL A 299 13.40 0.07 4.99
CA VAL A 299 12.71 1.33 4.66
C VAL A 299 13.05 2.40 5.70
N TYR A 300 13.01 2.04 6.98
CA TYR A 300 13.30 2.96 8.10
C TYR A 300 14.72 3.53 8.07
N SER A 301 15.66 2.78 7.49
CA SER A 301 17.09 3.11 7.41
C SER A 301 17.56 3.47 6.00
N ASN A 302 16.63 3.62 5.04
CA ASN A 302 16.95 3.85 3.64
C ASN A 302 17.80 5.12 3.45
N THR A 303 18.90 4.98 2.71
CA THR A 303 19.87 6.05 2.42
C THR A 303 19.66 6.71 1.05
N ASP A 304 18.56 6.41 0.34
CA ASP A 304 18.13 7.20 -0.81
C ASP A 304 17.72 8.60 -0.31
N PRO A 305 18.30 9.70 -0.83
CA PRO A 305 18.01 11.06 -0.38
C PRO A 305 16.53 11.46 -0.54
N LYS A 306 15.77 10.81 -1.43
CA LYS A 306 14.33 11.04 -1.58
C LYS A 306 13.48 10.21 -0.62
N SER A 307 14.03 9.21 0.05
CA SER A 307 13.22 8.29 0.85
C SER A 307 12.49 8.99 2.00
N TYR A 308 11.18 8.72 2.13
CA TYR A 308 10.43 9.01 3.35
C TYR A 308 10.46 7.81 4.31
N PRO A 309 10.94 7.94 5.56
CA PRO A 309 11.23 6.76 6.39
C PRO A 309 10.01 6.01 6.91
N ILE A 310 8.84 6.65 7.02
CA ILE A 310 7.65 6.07 7.66
C ILE A 310 6.63 5.62 6.59
N SER A 311 7.14 5.02 5.51
CA SER A 311 6.36 4.49 4.39
C SER A 311 5.99 3.03 4.58
N ALA A 312 4.79 2.65 4.13
CA ALA A 312 4.24 1.31 4.24
C ALA A 312 3.28 1.00 3.08
N TYR A 313 2.89 -0.26 2.94
CA TYR A 313 1.78 -0.72 2.12
C TYR A 313 0.55 -0.98 2.97
N SER A 314 -0.63 -0.79 2.38
CA SER A 314 -1.88 -1.39 2.87
C SER A 314 -2.23 -2.63 2.03
N TYR A 315 -3.15 -3.44 2.57
CA TYR A 315 -3.55 -4.71 1.99
C TYR A 315 -5.06 -4.89 2.07
N VAL A 316 -5.62 -5.38 0.96
CA VAL A 316 -6.88 -6.11 0.96
C VAL A 316 -6.59 -7.55 1.41
N MET A 317 -7.31 -8.00 2.44
CA MET A 317 -7.33 -9.38 2.89
C MET A 317 -8.58 -10.07 2.35
N MET A 318 -8.40 -11.15 1.60
CA MET A 318 -9.49 -11.92 1.01
C MET A 318 -9.34 -13.43 1.27
N PRO A 319 -10.43 -14.22 1.16
CA PRO A 319 -10.44 -15.63 1.53
C PRO A 319 -9.44 -16.46 0.74
N CYS A 320 -8.77 -17.37 1.45
CA CYS A 320 -7.87 -18.34 0.85
C CYS A 320 -7.74 -19.58 1.74
N THR A 321 -8.47 -20.64 1.43
CA THR A 321 -8.72 -21.75 2.36
C THR A 321 -7.61 -22.78 2.47
N ASN A 322 -6.73 -22.89 1.46
CA ASN A 322 -5.68 -23.92 1.40
C ASN A 322 -4.27 -23.34 1.46
N GLY A 323 -4.09 -22.13 1.99
CA GLY A 323 -2.83 -21.39 1.93
C GLY A 323 -2.62 -20.69 0.59
N ARG A 324 -1.77 -19.65 0.59
CA ARG A 324 -1.60 -18.74 -0.56
C ARG A 324 -1.25 -19.49 -1.85
N ASP A 325 -0.22 -20.32 -1.85
CA ASP A 325 0.33 -20.93 -3.07
C ASP A 325 -0.65 -21.93 -3.71
N THR A 326 -1.58 -22.45 -2.92
CA THR A 326 -2.59 -23.45 -3.32
C THR A 326 -4.01 -22.90 -3.25
N CYS A 327 -4.16 -21.57 -3.17
CA CYS A 327 -5.45 -20.92 -3.14
C CYS A 327 -6.26 -21.32 -4.37
N ARG A 328 -7.50 -21.77 -4.16
CA ARG A 328 -8.53 -21.92 -5.19
C ARG A 328 -9.88 -21.72 -4.53
N GLY A 329 -10.65 -20.75 -4.99
CA GLY A 329 -11.91 -20.36 -4.39
C GLY A 329 -11.74 -19.75 -2.99
N GLY A 330 -12.86 -19.51 -2.32
CA GLY A 330 -12.88 -18.86 -1.01
C GLY A 330 -14.21 -18.14 -0.71
N TYR A 331 -14.98 -17.86 -1.77
CA TYR A 331 -16.37 -17.46 -1.68
C TYR A 331 -17.28 -18.62 -2.06
N GLY A 332 -18.36 -18.84 -1.29
CA GLY A 332 -19.39 -19.81 -1.65
C GLY A 332 -20.28 -19.36 -2.81
N ASP A 333 -20.26 -18.07 -3.13
CA ASP A 333 -20.98 -17.45 -4.24
C ASP A 333 -19.98 -17.00 -5.31
N LEU A 334 -20.13 -17.54 -6.52
CA LEU A 334 -19.29 -17.18 -7.67
C LEU A 334 -19.47 -15.70 -8.07
N GLY A 335 -20.68 -15.15 -7.92
CA GLY A 335 -20.92 -13.72 -8.19
C GLY A 335 -20.12 -12.80 -7.27
N LYS A 336 -19.77 -13.24 -6.05
CA LYS A 336 -18.85 -12.49 -5.17
C LYS A 336 -17.40 -12.60 -5.63
N THR A 337 -17.01 -13.76 -6.15
CA THR A 337 -15.69 -13.98 -6.76
C THR A 337 -15.49 -13.07 -7.98
N ASP A 338 -16.51 -12.97 -8.83
CA ASP A 338 -16.48 -12.08 -9.99
C ASP A 338 -16.41 -10.60 -9.56
N THR A 339 -17.18 -10.21 -8.54
CA THR A 339 -17.13 -8.83 -8.03
C THR A 339 -15.79 -8.46 -7.43
N ILE A 340 -15.21 -9.29 -6.55
CA ILE A 340 -13.92 -8.96 -5.92
C ILE A 340 -12.78 -8.94 -6.95
N THR A 341 -12.78 -9.84 -7.93
CA THR A 341 -11.72 -9.87 -8.95
C THR A 341 -11.81 -8.65 -9.87
N ALA A 342 -13.02 -8.23 -10.26
CA ALA A 342 -13.25 -6.99 -11.01
C ALA A 342 -12.87 -5.75 -10.20
N PHE A 343 -13.17 -5.74 -8.89
CA PHE A 343 -12.74 -4.67 -8.00
C PHE A 343 -11.23 -4.60 -7.87
N LEU A 344 -10.55 -5.73 -7.68
CA LEU A 344 -9.09 -5.79 -7.59
C LEU A 344 -8.42 -5.40 -8.92
N GLU A 345 -9.00 -5.73 -10.07
CA GLU A 345 -8.51 -5.23 -11.35
C GLU A 345 -8.63 -3.70 -11.46
N HIS A 346 -9.73 -3.14 -10.96
CA HIS A 346 -9.83 -1.69 -10.83
C HIS A 346 -8.72 -1.12 -9.95
N VAL A 347 -8.57 -1.65 -8.74
CA VAL A 347 -7.55 -1.20 -7.77
C VAL A 347 -6.17 -1.30 -8.39
N ALA A 348 -5.83 -2.36 -9.11
CA ALA A 348 -4.52 -2.53 -9.74
C ALA A 348 -4.20 -1.53 -10.85
N CYS A 349 -5.24 -1.01 -11.53
CA CYS A 349 -5.12 -0.19 -12.73
C CYS A 349 -5.72 1.21 -12.54
N ASP A 350 -6.95 1.44 -12.99
CA ASP A 350 -7.54 2.80 -13.00
C ASP A 350 -7.66 3.41 -11.60
N GLY A 351 -7.78 2.58 -10.57
CA GLY A 351 -7.80 3.00 -9.17
C GLY A 351 -6.47 3.61 -8.72
N GLN A 352 -5.37 3.39 -9.43
CA GLN A 352 -4.08 3.98 -9.08
C GLN A 352 -3.90 5.41 -9.61
N ILE A 353 -4.75 5.86 -10.55
CA ILE A 353 -4.62 7.17 -11.23
C ILE A 353 -4.62 8.34 -10.24
N ASN A 354 -5.51 8.28 -9.24
CA ASN A 354 -5.71 9.37 -8.29
C ASN A 354 -4.81 9.33 -7.06
N MET A 355 -4.08 8.23 -6.83
CA MET A 355 -3.45 7.94 -5.53
C MET A 355 -2.48 9.04 -5.08
N ALA A 356 -1.61 9.52 -5.98
CA ALA A 356 -0.71 10.64 -5.69
C ALA A 356 -1.41 11.95 -5.33
N ARG A 357 -2.57 12.23 -5.95
CA ARG A 357 -3.34 13.45 -5.71
C ARG A 357 -4.01 13.45 -4.33
N ILE A 358 -4.32 12.28 -3.81
CA ILE A 358 -5.03 12.12 -2.54
C ILE A 358 -4.13 11.67 -1.38
N GLY A 359 -2.81 11.67 -1.56
CA GLY A 359 -1.84 11.50 -0.47
C GLY A 359 -1.19 10.14 -0.37
N TYR A 360 -1.40 9.26 -1.35
CA TYR A 360 -0.73 7.96 -1.44
C TYR A 360 0.34 7.95 -2.55
N SER A 361 1.03 6.84 -2.70
CA SER A 361 1.80 6.52 -3.91
C SER A 361 1.11 5.42 -4.69
N PRO A 362 1.00 5.53 -6.03
CA PRO A 362 0.53 4.42 -6.83
C PRO A 362 1.49 3.22 -6.72
N LEU A 363 0.95 2.02 -6.85
CA LEU A 363 1.73 0.78 -6.81
C LEU A 363 2.71 0.69 -8.00
N PRO A 364 3.92 0.16 -7.81
CA PRO A 364 4.80 -0.20 -8.91
C PRO A 364 4.21 -1.36 -9.74
N PRO A 365 4.60 -1.49 -11.03
CA PRO A 365 4.00 -2.46 -11.95
C PRO A 365 3.95 -3.91 -11.43
N ASN A 366 5.00 -4.35 -10.73
CA ASN A 366 5.09 -5.70 -10.19
C ASN A 366 4.10 -5.96 -9.04
N LEU A 367 3.76 -4.95 -8.24
CA LEU A 367 2.72 -5.08 -7.20
C LEU A 367 1.32 -5.03 -7.80
N SER A 368 1.07 -4.18 -8.79
CA SER A 368 -0.16 -4.26 -9.58
C SER A 368 -0.33 -5.64 -10.24
N GLN A 369 0.75 -6.23 -10.75
CA GLN A 369 0.73 -7.57 -11.32
C GLN A 369 0.44 -8.64 -10.25
N GLU A 370 0.93 -8.48 -9.01
CA GLU A 370 0.62 -9.40 -7.92
C GLU A 370 -0.86 -9.40 -7.53
N ILE A 371 -1.57 -8.28 -7.70
CA ILE A 371 -3.03 -8.25 -7.56
C ILE A 371 -3.69 -9.18 -8.59
N MET A 372 -3.21 -9.20 -9.84
CA MET A 372 -3.73 -10.12 -10.87
C MET A 372 -3.34 -11.57 -10.61
N ASN A 373 -2.16 -11.82 -10.04
CA ASN A 373 -1.79 -13.14 -9.57
C ASN A 373 -2.71 -13.61 -8.42
N SER A 374 -3.12 -12.71 -7.54
CA SER A 374 -4.08 -13.00 -6.48
C SER A 374 -5.46 -13.38 -7.04
N ASN A 375 -5.92 -12.70 -8.09
CA ASN A 375 -7.12 -13.06 -8.83
C ASN A 375 -6.98 -14.45 -9.49
N ALA A 376 -5.83 -14.75 -10.09
CA ALA A 376 -5.56 -16.04 -10.72
C ALA A 376 -5.63 -17.20 -9.72
N ARG A 377 -5.00 -17.01 -8.56
CA ARG A 377 -5.08 -17.94 -7.43
C ARG A 377 -6.54 -18.12 -6.98
N LEU A 378 -7.28 -17.04 -6.76
CA LEU A 378 -8.67 -17.13 -6.30
C LEU A 378 -9.57 -17.87 -7.30
N THR A 379 -9.43 -17.61 -8.59
CA THR A 379 -10.32 -18.14 -9.65
C THR A 379 -9.85 -19.48 -10.23
N GLY A 380 -8.58 -19.84 -10.05
CA GLY A 380 -7.92 -20.92 -10.75
C GLY A 380 -7.67 -20.65 -12.24
N GLN A 381 -7.92 -19.43 -12.71
CA GLN A 381 -7.69 -19.00 -14.10
C GLN A 381 -6.29 -18.39 -14.28
N PRO A 382 -5.76 -18.32 -15.51
CA PRO A 382 -4.50 -17.62 -15.77
C PRO A 382 -4.55 -16.14 -15.37
N ALA A 383 -3.46 -15.63 -14.80
CA ALA A 383 -3.35 -14.22 -14.45
C ALA A 383 -3.38 -13.32 -15.69
N LYS A 384 -4.22 -12.30 -15.65
CA LYS A 384 -4.19 -11.21 -16.63
C LYS A 384 -2.82 -10.52 -16.55
N GLN A 385 -2.15 -10.39 -17.68
CA GLN A 385 -0.85 -9.71 -17.78
C GLN A 385 -1.10 -8.21 -17.96
N LEU A 386 -0.64 -7.41 -17.00
CA LEU A 386 -0.78 -5.96 -17.01
C LEU A 386 0.37 -5.30 -17.77
N ASN A 387 0.04 -4.25 -18.53
CA ASN A 387 0.99 -3.42 -19.25
C ASN A 387 0.39 -2.03 -19.51
N ALA A 388 1.19 -1.13 -20.07
CA ALA A 388 0.75 0.23 -20.41
C ALA A 388 -0.46 0.28 -21.36
N GLY A 389 -0.67 -0.75 -22.19
CA GLY A 389 -1.79 -0.81 -23.14
C GLY A 389 -3.14 -1.21 -22.54
N ASN A 390 -3.15 -1.80 -21.34
CA ASN A 390 -4.38 -2.32 -20.73
C ASN A 390 -4.58 -1.93 -19.25
N CYS A 391 -3.70 -1.09 -18.70
CA CYS A 391 -3.74 -0.69 -17.30
C CYS A 391 -3.52 0.82 -17.16
N GLY A 392 -4.49 1.50 -16.54
CA GLY A 392 -4.45 2.94 -16.28
C GLY A 392 -3.50 3.38 -15.16
N ASN A 393 -2.85 2.45 -14.46
CA ASN A 393 -1.93 2.80 -13.38
C ASN A 393 -0.74 3.61 -13.94
N PRO A 394 -0.51 4.85 -13.47
CA PRO A 394 0.51 5.76 -14.00
C PRO A 394 1.94 5.18 -14.00
N THR A 395 2.24 4.20 -13.15
CA THR A 395 3.58 3.60 -13.06
C THR A 395 3.92 2.72 -14.26
N PHE A 396 2.93 2.18 -14.97
CA PHE A 396 3.15 1.52 -16.27
C PHE A 396 3.50 2.51 -17.38
N HIS A 397 3.26 3.81 -17.15
CA HIS A 397 3.50 4.90 -18.10
C HIS A 397 4.71 5.76 -17.68
N GLY A 398 5.54 5.27 -16.76
CA GLY A 398 6.75 5.95 -16.31
C GLY A 398 6.51 7.18 -15.43
N SER A 399 5.34 7.30 -14.79
CA SER A 399 5.01 8.40 -13.89
C SER A 399 4.41 7.90 -12.56
N LEU A 400 4.28 8.80 -11.58
CA LEU A 400 3.56 8.52 -10.33
C LEU A 400 2.19 9.22 -10.29
N GLY A 401 1.74 9.79 -11.41
CA GLY A 401 0.50 10.54 -11.49
C GLY A 401 0.61 11.99 -10.99
N ALA A 402 -0.48 12.74 -11.11
CA ALA A 402 -0.56 14.13 -10.70
C ALA A 402 -0.51 14.26 -9.17
N GLY A 403 0.22 15.27 -8.65
CA GLY A 403 0.40 15.48 -7.21
C GLY A 403 1.55 14.68 -6.58
N ALA A 404 2.32 13.94 -7.38
CA ALA A 404 3.35 13.04 -6.87
C ALA A 404 4.61 13.72 -6.32
N ALA A 405 4.92 14.92 -6.80
CA ALA A 405 6.14 15.64 -6.45
C ALA A 405 6.03 16.26 -5.05
N SER A 406 7.06 16.05 -4.25
CA SER A 406 7.27 16.74 -2.98
C SER A 406 7.64 18.20 -3.25
N PRO A 407 7.17 19.15 -2.42
CA PRO A 407 7.77 20.48 -2.41
C PRO A 407 9.26 20.37 -2.01
N PRO A 408 10.09 21.34 -2.41
CA PRO A 408 11.47 21.43 -1.93
C PRO A 408 11.50 21.75 -0.43
N ASP A 409 12.55 21.28 0.27
CA ASP A 409 12.73 21.59 1.68
C ASP A 409 12.84 23.11 1.89
N PRO A 410 11.99 23.71 2.73
CA PRO A 410 11.94 25.15 2.96
C PRO A 410 13.17 25.67 3.71
N LEU A 411 13.78 24.90 4.61
CA LEU A 411 14.99 25.29 5.31
C LEU A 411 16.21 25.21 4.39
N VAL A 412 16.24 24.25 3.46
CA VAL A 412 17.27 24.20 2.39
C VAL A 412 17.08 25.40 1.45
N THR A 413 15.85 25.65 1.02
CA THR A 413 15.49 26.77 0.12
C THR A 413 15.84 28.13 0.74
N ALA A 414 15.66 28.27 2.06
CA ALA A 414 16.04 29.45 2.82
C ALA A 414 17.54 29.53 3.14
N GLY A 415 18.34 28.51 2.81
CA GLY A 415 19.78 28.45 3.09
C GLY A 415 20.13 28.30 4.58
N ILE A 416 19.16 27.87 5.40
CA ILE A 416 19.29 27.66 6.84
C ILE A 416 20.02 26.34 7.12
N ILE A 417 19.69 25.30 6.35
CA ILE A 417 20.40 24.01 6.35
C ILE A 417 21.00 23.76 4.96
N ALA A 418 22.10 23.02 4.91
CA ALA A 418 22.73 22.65 3.65
C ALA A 418 21.87 21.61 2.89
N PRO A 419 22.02 21.51 1.56
CA PRO A 419 21.33 20.49 0.78
C PRO A 419 21.68 19.04 1.15
N ASP A 420 22.73 18.83 1.96
CA ASP A 420 23.06 17.52 2.55
C ASP A 420 22.35 17.26 3.90
N GLY A 421 21.43 18.16 4.30
CA GLY A 421 20.66 18.09 5.54
C GLY A 421 21.41 18.52 6.81
N LYS A 422 22.67 18.97 6.68
CA LYS A 422 23.48 19.39 7.84
C LYS A 422 23.29 20.87 8.15
N PRO A 423 23.40 21.29 9.43
CA PRO A 423 23.51 22.70 9.77
C PRO A 423 24.68 23.34 9.03
N LYS A 424 24.46 24.52 8.44
CA LYS A 424 25.54 25.28 7.81
C LYS A 424 26.58 25.62 8.88
N ALA A 425 27.84 25.18 8.68
CA ALA A 425 28.93 25.54 9.59
C ALA A 425 28.99 27.07 9.73
N ALA A 426 29.00 27.57 10.96
CA ALA A 426 29.29 28.98 11.23
C ALA A 426 30.63 29.31 10.57
N THR A 427 30.64 30.31 9.70
CA THR A 427 31.86 30.79 9.03
C THR A 427 32.87 31.28 10.07
N SER A 428 33.82 30.42 10.43
CA SER A 428 35.09 30.81 11.03
C SER A 428 36.16 30.77 9.95
N GLY A 429 37.03 31.77 9.96
CA GLY A 429 37.99 32.11 8.91
C GLY A 429 39.01 31.03 8.54
N PRO A 430 39.87 31.32 7.55
CA PRO A 430 40.52 30.32 6.73
C PRO A 430 41.56 29.52 7.52
N LYS A 431 41.52 28.19 7.38
CA LYS A 431 42.60 27.31 7.81
C LYS A 431 43.08 26.40 6.68
N ALA A 432 44.34 26.68 6.33
CA ALA A 432 45.38 25.93 5.64
C ALA A 432 45.07 24.55 5.02
N SER A 433 45.60 24.41 3.81
CA SER A 433 45.75 23.18 3.02
C SER A 433 46.83 22.24 3.58
N ALA A 434 46.55 20.93 3.48
CA ALA A 434 47.48 19.82 3.29
C ALA A 434 46.58 18.64 2.85
N GLY A 435 46.73 17.95 1.72
CA GLY A 435 47.88 17.33 1.06
C GLY A 435 47.44 15.87 0.76
N PRO A 436 47.58 15.33 -0.47
CA PRO A 436 46.83 14.14 -0.87
C PRO A 436 47.52 12.84 -0.47
N GLY A 437 46.77 11.93 0.16
CA GLY A 437 47.18 10.55 0.41
C GLY A 437 46.50 9.60 -0.58
N ALA A 438 47.29 9.04 -1.49
CA ALA A 438 46.88 8.00 -2.43
C ALA A 438 46.92 6.61 -1.78
N GLY A 439 45.98 5.73 -2.16
CA GLY A 439 45.98 4.30 -1.85
C GLY A 439 44.94 3.55 -2.72
N PRO A 440 45.20 2.29 -3.11
CA PRO A 440 44.89 1.81 -4.45
C PRO A 440 43.55 1.05 -4.61
N ALA A 441 43.13 0.95 -5.87
CA ALA A 441 42.05 0.10 -6.37
C ALA A 441 42.55 -1.31 -6.71
N VAL A 442 41.81 -2.34 -6.29
CA VAL A 442 41.76 -3.72 -6.81
C VAL A 442 40.43 -4.29 -6.28
N GLY A 443 39.60 -5.08 -6.95
CA GLY A 443 39.60 -5.72 -8.26
C GLY A 443 38.40 -6.66 -8.26
N ASP A 444 37.68 -6.67 -9.37
CA ASP A 444 36.46 -7.43 -9.64
C ASP A 444 36.72 -8.95 -9.68
N LYS A 445 35.81 -9.76 -9.13
CA LYS A 445 35.67 -11.19 -9.44
C LYS A 445 34.22 -11.63 -9.35
N THR A 446 33.68 -11.85 -10.53
CA THR A 446 32.52 -12.66 -10.87
C THR A 446 32.68 -14.12 -10.45
N ALA A 447 31.60 -14.73 -9.96
CA ALA A 447 31.45 -16.17 -9.88
C ALA A 447 30.01 -16.54 -10.29
N THR A 448 29.93 -17.28 -11.39
CA THR A 448 28.76 -17.95 -11.95
C THR A 448 28.35 -19.14 -11.08
N ALA A 449 27.06 -19.32 -10.84
CA ALA A 449 26.51 -20.56 -10.29
C ALA A 449 25.47 -21.12 -11.28
N THR A 450 25.70 -22.35 -11.69
CA THR A 450 24.88 -23.18 -12.58
C THR A 450 23.59 -23.64 -11.90
N ALA A 451 22.48 -23.56 -12.63
CA ALA A 451 21.18 -24.12 -12.27
C ALA A 451 21.14 -25.64 -12.51
N ASN A 452 20.36 -26.35 -11.68
CA ASN A 452 19.82 -27.67 -11.99
C ASN A 452 18.28 -27.54 -11.95
N PRO A 453 17.54 -28.07 -12.96
CA PRO A 453 16.09 -27.94 -13.03
C PRO A 453 15.38 -29.08 -12.30
N ASP A 454 14.10 -28.83 -12.02
CA ASP A 454 13.00 -29.78 -11.73
C ASP A 454 12.32 -29.52 -10.39
N GLU A 455 11.24 -28.72 -10.44
CA GLU A 455 9.99 -28.94 -9.70
C GLU A 455 8.91 -28.00 -10.26
N GLU A 456 8.09 -28.57 -11.15
CA GLU A 456 6.96 -27.95 -11.84
C GLU A 456 5.90 -27.50 -10.81
N SER A 457 5.79 -26.18 -10.57
CA SER A 457 4.77 -25.59 -9.71
C SER A 457 3.61 -25.06 -10.55
N ALA A 458 2.41 -25.52 -10.22
CA ALA A 458 1.17 -25.13 -10.89
C ALA A 458 0.95 -23.60 -10.86
N GLY A 459 1.02 -22.98 -12.04
CA GLY A 459 0.28 -21.75 -12.38
C GLY A 459 0.38 -20.56 -11.42
N GLY A 460 1.44 -19.76 -11.58
CA GLY A 460 1.38 -18.32 -11.32
C GLY A 460 1.40 -17.89 -9.84
N GLY A 461 2.56 -17.97 -9.22
CA GLY A 461 2.85 -17.31 -7.96
C GLY A 461 4.34 -17.36 -7.70
N SER A 462 5.06 -16.28 -8.01
CA SER A 462 6.46 -16.20 -7.61
C SER A 462 6.56 -16.18 -6.09
N LYS A 463 7.47 -16.99 -5.52
CA LYS A 463 7.89 -16.87 -4.11
C LYS A 463 8.58 -15.52 -3.84
N ASN A 464 8.97 -14.79 -4.90
CA ASN A 464 9.52 -13.45 -4.86
C ASN A 464 8.66 -12.48 -5.69
N TRP A 465 7.79 -11.69 -5.05
CA TRP A 465 6.97 -10.65 -5.69
C TRP A 465 7.77 -9.60 -6.49
N ARG A 466 9.06 -9.40 -6.20
CA ARG A 466 9.96 -8.54 -7.01
C ARG A 466 10.24 -9.17 -8.37
N GLU A 467 10.17 -10.49 -8.43
CA GLU A 467 10.22 -11.33 -9.61
C GLU A 467 8.83 -11.88 -9.94
N ALA A 468 7.77 -11.13 -9.64
CA ALA A 468 6.49 -11.33 -10.33
C ALA A 468 6.74 -10.98 -11.80
N ALA A 469 7.48 -11.85 -12.50
CA ALA A 469 7.69 -11.75 -13.91
C ALA A 469 6.30 -11.85 -14.56
N PRO A 470 6.00 -11.06 -15.59
CA PRO A 470 4.98 -11.49 -16.53
C PRO A 470 5.40 -12.90 -16.95
N ALA A 471 4.50 -13.88 -16.86
CA ALA A 471 4.86 -15.27 -17.12
C ALA A 471 5.63 -15.33 -18.46
N SER A 472 6.93 -15.61 -18.41
CA SER A 472 7.71 -15.86 -19.60
C SER A 472 7.18 -17.16 -20.15
N TYR A 473 6.54 -17.08 -21.31
CA TYR A 473 6.24 -18.25 -22.12
C TYR A 473 7.57 -18.99 -22.35
N ASP A 474 7.66 -20.20 -21.81
CA ASP A 474 8.70 -21.14 -22.18
C ASP A 474 8.37 -21.53 -23.63
N GLU A 475 9.13 -20.99 -24.59
CA GLU A 475 9.12 -21.51 -25.96
C GLU A 475 9.78 -22.89 -25.92
N GLY A 476 9.03 -23.87 -25.42
CA GLY A 476 9.25 -25.27 -25.72
C GLY A 476 9.29 -25.43 -27.24
N GLY A 477 10.43 -25.90 -27.73
CA GLY A 477 10.85 -25.81 -29.11
C GLY A 477 9.81 -26.29 -30.14
N PHE A 478 9.89 -25.65 -31.32
CA PHE A 478 9.42 -26.11 -32.62
C PHE A 478 8.72 -27.48 -32.63
N GLY A 479 7.38 -27.47 -32.53
CA GLY A 479 6.56 -28.67 -32.59
C GLY A 479 5.13 -28.39 -33.04
N GLY A 480 4.94 -28.24 -34.35
CA GLY A 480 3.67 -28.57 -35.03
C GLY A 480 2.54 -27.54 -34.94
N PHE A 481 2.42 -26.71 -35.99
CA PHE A 481 1.18 -26.00 -36.33
C PHE A 481 0.01 -27.00 -36.46
N GLY A 482 -0.93 -26.95 -35.52
CA GLY A 482 -2.20 -27.68 -35.58
C GLY A 482 -3.11 -27.11 -36.68
N GLY A 483 -3.61 -27.99 -37.56
CA GLY A 483 -4.32 -27.72 -38.82
C GLY A 483 -5.66 -26.97 -38.76
N TRP A 484 -5.95 -26.21 -37.69
CA TRP A 484 -7.17 -25.39 -37.60
C TRP A 484 -7.03 -24.02 -38.28
N ALA A 485 -5.84 -23.41 -38.26
CA ALA A 485 -5.61 -22.12 -38.91
C ALA A 485 -5.67 -22.19 -40.45
N ALA A 486 -5.31 -23.34 -41.04
CA ALA A 486 -5.40 -23.56 -42.48
C ALA A 486 -6.86 -23.75 -42.96
N LEU A 487 -7.74 -24.27 -42.10
CA LEU A 487 -9.13 -24.58 -42.46
C LEU A 487 -10.00 -23.31 -42.52
N VAL A 488 -9.72 -22.33 -41.65
CA VAL A 488 -10.42 -21.03 -41.64
C VAL A 488 -9.97 -20.14 -42.82
N LEU A 489 -8.69 -20.19 -43.20
CA LEU A 489 -8.20 -19.45 -44.37
C LEU A 489 -8.69 -20.04 -45.71
N PHE A 490 -8.87 -21.37 -45.80
CA PHE A 490 -9.34 -22.01 -47.03
C PHE A 490 -10.83 -21.72 -47.30
N VAL A 491 -11.68 -21.71 -46.26
CA VAL A 491 -13.13 -21.46 -46.41
C VAL A 491 -13.44 -19.98 -46.69
N ALA A 492 -12.68 -19.04 -46.12
CA ALA A 492 -12.92 -17.61 -46.33
C ALA A 492 -12.49 -17.09 -47.71
N ILE A 493 -11.48 -17.71 -48.34
CA ILE A 493 -10.90 -17.22 -49.60
C ILE A 493 -11.41 -18.01 -50.82
N VAL A 494 -11.60 -19.33 -50.71
CA VAL A 494 -11.92 -20.17 -51.88
C VAL A 494 -13.42 -20.16 -52.21
N THR A 495 -14.29 -20.08 -51.20
CA THR A 495 -15.75 -20.14 -51.38
C THR A 495 -16.31 -18.97 -52.23
N PRO A 496 -15.88 -17.71 -52.07
CA PRO A 496 -16.32 -16.61 -52.92
C PRO A 496 -15.85 -16.72 -54.38
N LEU A 497 -14.71 -17.38 -54.64
CA LEU A 497 -14.13 -17.52 -55.97
C LEU A 497 -14.81 -18.63 -56.80
N VAL A 498 -15.18 -19.74 -56.15
CA VAL A 498 -15.91 -20.84 -56.82
C VAL A 498 -17.34 -20.43 -57.16
N VAL A 499 -18.02 -19.69 -56.27
CA VAL A 499 -19.40 -19.21 -56.52
C VAL A 499 -19.44 -18.19 -57.67
N ARG A 500 -18.43 -17.31 -57.80
CA ARG A 500 -18.32 -16.38 -58.95
C ARG A 500 -18.03 -17.11 -60.27
N GLY A 501 -17.26 -18.20 -60.25
CA GLY A 501 -16.95 -19.00 -61.44
C GLY A 501 -18.17 -19.76 -61.98
N VAL A 502 -19.00 -20.32 -61.09
CA VAL A 502 -20.19 -21.10 -61.47
C VAL A 502 -21.32 -20.20 -61.97
N VAL A 503 -21.54 -19.03 -61.36
CA VAL A 503 -22.58 -18.07 -61.80
C VAL A 503 -22.27 -17.49 -63.19
N ARG A 504 -21.00 -17.34 -63.56
CA ARG A 504 -20.58 -16.84 -64.88
C ARG A 504 -20.75 -17.87 -65.99
N LYS A 505 -20.76 -19.17 -65.67
CA LYS A 505 -20.95 -20.28 -66.62
C LYS A 505 -22.42 -20.62 -66.88
N LEU A 506 -23.33 -20.17 -66.01
CA LEU A 506 -24.79 -20.37 -66.13
C LEU A 506 -25.52 -19.19 -66.80
N ARG A 507 -24.80 -18.13 -67.18
CA ARG A 507 -25.35 -16.92 -67.82
C ARG A 507 -24.77 -16.64 -69.22
N GLY A 508 -24.02 -17.60 -69.79
CA GLY A 508 -23.44 -17.52 -71.13
C GLY A 508 -24.03 -18.57 -72.05
#